data_AF-A0A3Y9C7N5-F1
#
_entry.id   AF-A0A3Y9C7N5-F1
#
_cell.length_a   1.000
_cell.length_b   1.000
_cell.length_c   1.000
_cell.angle_alpha   90.00
_cell.angle_beta   90.00
_cell.angle_gamma   90.00
#
_symmetry.space_group_name_H-M   'P 1'
#
loop_
_entity.id
_entity.type
_entity.pdbx_description
1 polymer ?
#
loop_
_entity_poly.entity_id
_entity_poly.type
_entity_poly.pdbx_seq_one_letter_code
_entity_poly.pdbx_strand_id
1 'polypeptide(L)'
;MHTLTLKRVLGFTIVILLLLALFIWGIGLETLKARQVDLLYLGQRHLMLVFTSMFFALLVGIPSGILLSRPAAKGFAEYVMQIFNVGNTLPPLAVLA
;
A
#
# COMPACT_ATOMS: atom_id res chain seq x y z
N MET A 1 -6.06 36.37 -13.44
CA MET A 1 -5.58 35.28 -12.57
C MET A 1 -6.67 34.21 -12.30
N HIS A 2 -7.90 34.56 -11.89
CA HIS A 2 -8.98 33.59 -11.58
C HIS A 2 -9.52 32.75 -12.76
N THR A 3 -9.54 33.29 -13.99
CA THR A 3 -10.11 32.59 -15.16
C THR A 3 -9.24 31.44 -15.66
N LEU A 4 -7.92 31.50 -15.42
CA LEU A 4 -6.96 30.50 -15.85
C LEU A 4 -6.98 29.26 -14.94
N THR A 5 -7.14 29.45 -13.63
CA THR A 5 -7.34 28.38 -12.65
C THR A 5 -8.67 27.67 -12.88
N LEU A 6 -9.74 28.40 -13.19
CA LEU A 6 -11.05 27.82 -13.49
C LEU A 6 -11.01 26.92 -14.74
N LYS A 7 -10.36 27.36 -15.82
CA LYS A 7 -10.18 26.55 -17.04
C LYS A 7 -9.35 25.29 -16.80
N ARG A 8 -8.32 25.36 -15.96
CA ARG A 8 -7.52 24.19 -15.58
C ARG A 8 -8.34 23.19 -14.77
N VAL A 9 -9.07 23.66 -13.76
CA VAL A 9 -9.94 22.79 -12.94
C VAL A 9 -11.01 22.13 -13.82
N LEU A 10 -11.67 22.89 -14.71
CA LEU A 10 -12.64 22.33 -15.66
C LEU A 10 -12.02 21.28 -16.58
N GLY A 11 -10.82 21.51 -17.09
CA GLY A 11 -10.09 20.55 -17.90
C GLY A 11 -9.79 19.25 -17.14
N PHE A 12 -9.29 19.36 -15.91
CA PHE A 12 -9.05 18.20 -15.04
C PHE A 12 -10.34 17.43 -14.75
N THR A 13 -11.44 18.12 -14.46
CA THR A 13 -12.74 17.49 -14.22
C THR A 13 -13.23 16.73 -15.45
N ILE A 14 -13.09 17.29 -16.65
CA ILE A 14 -13.47 16.62 -17.91
C ILE A 14 -12.63 15.38 -18.14
N VAL A 15 -11.31 15.45 -17.90
CA VAL A 15 -10.41 14.29 -18.04
C VAL A 15 -10.78 13.19 -17.05
N ILE A 16 -11.05 13.53 -15.78
CA ILE A 16 -11.50 12.57 -14.76
C ILE A 16 -12.82 11.91 -15.17
N LEU A 17 -13.79 12.69 -15.66
CA LEU A 17 -15.07 12.17 -16.13
C LEU A 17 -14.90 11.24 -17.34
N LEU A 18 -14.02 11.59 -18.30
CA LEU A 18 -13.70 10.75 -19.45
C LEU A 18 -13.07 9.43 -19.02
N LEU A 19 -12.12 9.46 -18.09
CA LEU A 19 -11.49 8.27 -17.54
C LEU A 19 -12.50 7.39 -16.80
N LEU A 20 -13.38 7.98 -15.99
CA LEU A 20 -14.47 7.24 -15.34
C LEU A 20 -15.40 6.60 -16.37
N ALA A 21 -15.80 7.34 -17.40
CA ALA A 21 -16.68 6.82 -18.45
C ALA A 21 -16.02 5.64 -19.19
N LEU A 22 -14.73 5.75 -19.54
CA LEU A 22 -13.97 4.68 -20.19
C LEU A 22 -13.83 3.46 -19.28
N PHE A 23 -13.61 3.67 -17.98
CA PHE A 23 -13.49 2.62 -16.97
C PHE A 23 -14.80 1.87 -16.77
N ILE A 24 -15.92 2.60 -16.66
CA ILE A 24 -17.27 2.01 -16.53
C ILE A 24 -17.65 1.25 -17.80
N TRP A 25 -17.33 1.79 -18.98
CA TRP A 25 -17.57 1.14 -20.26
C TRP A 25 -16.73 -0.13 -20.44
N GLY A 26 -15.45 -0.09 -20.07
CA GLY A 26 -14.53 -1.22 -20.21
C GLY A 26 -14.79 -2.36 -19.22
N ILE A 27 -15.31 -2.06 -18.03
CA ILE A 27 -15.57 -3.07 -17.00
C ILE A 27 -16.99 -3.63 -17.09
N GLY A 28 -17.96 -2.84 -17.55
CA GLY A 28 -19.37 -3.19 -17.54
C GLY A 28 -19.98 -3.14 -16.14
N LEU A 29 -21.05 -2.34 -15.97
CA LEU A 29 -21.73 -2.18 -14.67
C LEU A 29 -22.32 -3.49 -14.13
N GLU A 30 -22.71 -4.39 -15.04
CA GLU A 30 -23.27 -5.70 -14.73
C GLU A 30 -22.22 -6.64 -14.08
N THR A 31 -20.99 -6.61 -14.59
CA THR A 31 -19.84 -7.37 -14.09
C THR A 31 -19.37 -6.88 -12.73
N LEU A 32 -19.43 -5.56 -12.48
CA LEU A 32 -19.16 -4.97 -11.17
C LEU A 32 -20.21 -5.40 -10.14
N LYS A 33 -21.51 -5.35 -10.47
CA LYS A 33 -22.57 -5.80 -9.56
C LYS A 33 -22.47 -7.29 -9.26
N ALA A 34 -22.22 -8.12 -10.27
CA ALA A 34 -22.10 -9.57 -10.11
C ALA A 34 -20.89 -9.98 -9.24
N ARG A 35 -19.77 -9.23 -9.30
CA ARG A 35 -18.55 -9.48 -8.50
C ARG A 35 -18.40 -8.56 -7.30
N GLN A 36 -19.37 -7.71 -7.00
CA GLN A 36 -19.26 -6.73 -5.90
C GLN A 36 -19.06 -7.41 -4.56
N VAL A 37 -19.78 -8.53 -4.35
CA VAL A 37 -19.68 -9.35 -3.14
C VAL A 37 -18.30 -9.99 -3.04
N ASP A 38 -17.76 -10.54 -4.13
CA ASP A 38 -16.42 -11.11 -4.16
C ASP A 38 -15.32 -10.05 -3.98
N LEU A 39 -15.46 -8.87 -4.58
CA LEU A 39 -14.52 -7.76 -4.45
C LEU A 39 -14.48 -7.24 -3.01
N LEU A 40 -15.65 -7.10 -2.37
CA LEU A 40 -15.72 -6.71 -0.95
C LEU A 40 -15.16 -7.80 -0.05
N TYR A 41 -15.50 -9.06 -0.30
CA TYR A 41 -15.04 -10.19 0.50
C TYR A 41 -13.51 -10.38 0.41
N LEU A 42 -12.97 -10.39 -0.82
CA LEU A 42 -11.55 -10.55 -1.08
C LEU A 42 -10.76 -9.32 -0.60
N GLY A 43 -11.32 -8.12 -0.79
CA GLY A 43 -10.78 -6.88 -0.27
C GLY A 43 -10.71 -6.88 1.26
N GLN A 44 -11.78 -7.28 1.95
CA GLN A 44 -11.81 -7.39 3.40
C GLN A 44 -10.79 -8.41 3.91
N ARG A 45 -10.68 -9.57 3.26
CA ARG A 45 -9.71 -10.59 3.63
C ARG A 45 -8.27 -10.12 3.44
N HIS A 46 -8.00 -9.39 2.36
CA HIS A 46 -6.71 -8.75 2.14
C HIS A 46 -6.42 -7.69 3.20
N LEU A 47 -7.37 -6.80 3.49
CA LEU A 47 -7.22 -5.79 4.55
C LEU A 47 -6.95 -6.45 5.90
N MET A 48 -7.67 -7.51 6.26
CA MET A 48 -7.46 -8.21 7.53
C MET A 48 -6.05 -8.80 7.63
N LEU A 49 -5.55 -9.42 6.56
CA LEU A 49 -4.21 -9.98 6.49
C LEU A 49 -3.14 -8.89 6.60
N VAL A 50 -3.26 -7.82 5.80
CA VAL A 50 -2.32 -6.69 5.80
C VAL A 50 -2.33 -5.98 7.15
N PHE A 51 -3.51 -5.74 7.72
CA PHE A 51 -3.66 -5.08 9.01
C PHE A 51 -3.00 -5.90 10.13
N THR A 52 -3.26 -7.20 10.17
CA THR A 52 -2.65 -8.08 11.17
C THR A 52 -1.13 -8.14 11.01
N SER A 53 -0.64 -8.28 9.78
CA SER A 53 0.79 -8.29 9.47
C SER A 53 1.47 -6.97 9.90
N MET A 54 0.90 -5.83 9.51
CA MET A 54 1.41 -4.51 9.86
C MET A 54 1.37 -4.25 11.36
N PHE A 55 0.32 -4.71 12.05
CA PHE A 55 0.20 -4.58 13.49
C PHE A 55 1.37 -5.28 14.21
N PHE A 56 1.66 -6.54 13.86
CA PHE A 56 2.80 -7.25 14.43
C PHE A 56 4.14 -6.66 14.01
N ALA A 57 4.27 -6.22 12.75
CA ALA A 57 5.47 -5.56 12.25
C ALA A 57 5.77 -4.28 13.04
N LEU A 58 4.76 -3.47 13.37
CA LEU A 58 4.92 -2.28 14.20
C LEU A 58 5.21 -2.65 15.67
N LEU A 59 4.50 -3.65 16.21
CA LEU A 59 4.67 -4.09 17.59
C LEU A 59 6.10 -4.59 17.85
N VAL A 60 6.72 -5.29 16.90
CA VAL A 60 8.11 -5.78 17.04
C VAL A 60 9.12 -4.75 16.52
N GLY A 61 8.83 -4.10 15.39
CA GLY A 61 9.72 -3.18 14.70
C GLY A 61 9.97 -1.90 15.48
N ILE A 62 8.94 -1.30 16.10
CA ILE A 62 9.09 -0.06 16.86
C ILE A 62 9.98 -0.28 18.11
N PRO A 63 9.72 -1.26 18.99
CA PRO A 63 10.59 -1.52 20.14
C PRO A 63 12.02 -1.90 19.74
N SER A 64 12.18 -2.72 18.70
CA SER A 64 13.50 -3.05 18.15
C SER A 64 14.23 -1.79 17.69
N GLY A 65 13.57 -0.91 16.93
CA GLY A 65 14.15 0.36 16.49
C GLY A 65 14.55 1.28 17.65
N ILE A 66 13.72 1.38 18.69
CA ILE A 66 14.00 2.18 19.89
C ILE A 66 15.21 1.61 20.65
N LEU A 67 15.31 0.29 20.81
CA LEU A 67 16.44 -0.36 21.47
C LEU A 67 17.75 -0.14 20.71
N LEU A 68 17.72 -0.28 19.39
CA LEU A 68 18.88 -0.09 18.51
C LEU A 68 19.34 1.37 18.43
N SER A 69 18.45 2.32 18.67
CA SER A 69 18.78 3.75 18.70
C SER A 69 19.61 4.17 19.92
N ARG A 70 19.76 3.29 20.92
CA ARG A 70 20.54 3.60 22.13
C ARG A 70 22.05 3.38 21.90
N PRO A 71 22.92 4.24 22.44
CA PRO A 71 24.37 4.14 22.26
C PRO A 71 24.98 2.83 22.80
N ALA A 72 24.32 2.17 23.77
CA ALA A 72 24.72 0.85 24.26
C ALA A 72 24.53 -0.29 23.24
N ALA A 73 23.67 -0.12 22.23
CA ALA A 73 23.39 -1.12 21.20
C ALA A 73 24.23 -0.95 19.94
N LYS A 74 25.12 0.05 19.87
CA LYS A 74 25.85 0.44 18.65
C LYS A 74 26.65 -0.70 18.01
N GLY A 75 27.20 -1.61 18.81
CA GLY A 75 27.95 -2.78 18.31
C GLY A 75 27.07 -3.90 17.72
N PHE A 76 25.82 -4.03 18.17
CA PHE A 76 24.86 -5.01 17.63
C PHE A 76 23.98 -4.39 16.52
N ALA A 77 23.86 -3.07 16.50
CA ALA A 77 22.99 -2.35 15.58
C ALA A 77 23.38 -2.52 14.12
N GLU A 78 24.68 -2.60 13.80
CA GLU A 78 25.13 -2.86 12.42
C GLU A 78 24.65 -4.23 11.92
N TYR A 79 24.80 -5.28 12.72
CA TYR A 79 24.38 -6.63 12.34
C TYR A 79 22.86 -6.72 12.16
N VAL A 80 22.11 -6.12 13.09
CA VAL A 80 20.63 -6.12 13.04
C VAL A 80 20.10 -5.26 11.88
N MET A 81 20.74 -4.11 11.60
CA MET A 81 20.43 -3.30 10.42
C MET A 81 20.66 -4.07 9.13
N GLN A 82 21.70 -4.89 9.07
CA GLN A 82 21.99 -5.71 7.90
C GLN A 82 20.90 -6.76 7.67
N ILE A 83 20.42 -7.41 8.73
CA ILE A 83 19.28 -8.33 8.66
C ILE A 83 18.03 -7.61 8.16
N PHE A 84 17.72 -6.42 8.68
CA PHE A 84 16.56 -5.64 8.21
C PHE A 84 16.70 -5.19 6.76
N ASN A 85 17.89 -4.78 6.34
CA ASN A 85 18.14 -4.39 4.95
C ASN A 85 17.99 -5.60 4.01
N VAL A 86 18.56 -6.76 4.37
CA VAL A 86 18.41 -8.01 3.61
C VAL A 86 16.95 -8.43 3.55
N GLY A 87 16.22 -8.37 4.67
CA GLY A 87 14.78 -8.68 4.73
C GLY A 87 13.93 -7.80 3.83
N ASN A 88 14.25 -6.51 3.70
CA ASN A 88 13.55 -5.59 2.79
C ASN A 88 13.91 -5.81 1.32
N THR A 89 15.07 -6.39 1.01
CA THR A 89 15.51 -6.67 -0.37
C THR A 89 15.22 -8.09 -0.83
N LEU A 90 14.95 -9.02 0.09
CA LEU A 90 14.67 -10.41 -0.23
C LEU A 90 13.34 -10.49 -1.01
N PRO A 91 13.37 -10.98 -2.26
CA PRO A 91 12.14 -11.11 -3.03
C PRO A 91 11.25 -12.18 -2.38
N PRO A 92 9.91 -12.06 -2.50
CA PRO A 92 8.98 -13.09 -2.03
C PRO A 92 9.25 -14.49 -2.61
N LEU A 93 9.99 -14.56 -3.72
CA LEU A 93 10.46 -15.79 -4.35
C LEU A 93 11.29 -16.69 -3.41
N ALA A 94 11.96 -16.13 -2.41
CA ALA A 94 12.75 -16.90 -1.45
C ALA A 94 11.91 -17.85 -0.57
N VAL A 95 10.58 -17.65 -0.50
CA VAL A 95 9.65 -18.52 0.22
C VAL A 95 9.08 -19.63 -0.68
N LEU A 96 9.32 -19.56 -2.00
CA LEU A 96 8.79 -20.51 -3.00
C LEU A 96 9.84 -21.51 -3.51
N ALA A 97 11.10 -21.38 -3.09
CA ALA A 97 12.24 -22.19 -3.55
C ALA A 97 12.63 -23.28 -2.56
#